data_AF-A0A284RM85-F1
#
_entry.id   AF-A0A284RM85-F1
#
_cell.length_a   1.000
_cell.length_b   1.000
_cell.length_c   1.000
_cell.angle_alpha   90.00
_cell.angle_beta   90.00
_cell.angle_gamma   90.00
#
_symmetry.space_group_name_H-M   'P 1'
#
loop_
_entity.id
_entity.type
_entity.pdbx_description
1 polymer ?
#
loop_
_entity_poly.entity_id
_entity_poly.type
_entity_poly.pdbx_seq_one_letter_code
_entity_poly.pdbx_strand_id
1 'polypeptide(L)'
;MASTVPNALLLASLSDLSTPHFLSPVIITAANSAQKRLVIALYSPLFTSPNDDVTEPPISHTERWDDVQRLLTFVYVQATKAAQEMDKVLLEVDVLLKGTNEGIPEFAVETDVVFRVQGDILAPPLSSLVPQHYVAPDTEAELHHQPLPPSAQDVSYPPMYPVTALGGTFDHLHAGHKILLSMGAWISSEKLIVGVTGDELLKNKAYKEVLEDIQTRKDRVRKFLTLFKPALFYDIVVISDVYGPTGWDPKIQALVVSAETMSGAKAITSHRASQSLSALEIFVIDVISPTSSKLDHEDHELLKQTKMSSTFIREWISKQVAGDD
;
A
#
# COMPACT_ATOMS: atom_id res chain seq x y z
N MET A 1 21.81 -5.20 -21.62
CA MET A 1 21.28 -4.57 -20.39
C MET A 1 20.16 -3.64 -20.81
N ALA A 2 18.95 -3.78 -20.26
CA ALA A 2 17.93 -2.78 -20.49
C ALA A 2 18.42 -1.43 -19.95
N SER A 3 18.23 -0.36 -20.71
CA SER A 3 18.56 1.00 -20.27
C SER A 3 17.74 1.35 -19.02
N THR A 4 18.39 1.94 -18.03
CA THR A 4 17.71 2.47 -16.85
C THR A 4 17.10 3.83 -17.17
N VAL A 5 15.98 4.16 -16.52
CA VAL A 5 15.29 5.45 -16.69
C VAL A 5 14.89 6.04 -15.34
N PRO A 6 14.76 7.37 -15.21
CA PRO A 6 14.29 8.00 -13.98
C PRO A 6 12.94 7.47 -13.49
N ASN A 7 11.93 7.49 -14.35
CA ASN A 7 10.53 7.22 -14.00
C ASN A 7 9.94 6.13 -14.90
N ALA A 8 9.45 5.05 -14.30
CA ALA A 8 8.76 3.98 -15.00
C ALA A 8 7.30 3.85 -14.55
N LEU A 9 6.44 3.47 -15.48
CA LEU A 9 5.05 3.11 -15.25
C LEU A 9 4.83 1.66 -15.67
N LEU A 10 4.17 0.87 -14.84
CA LEU A 10 3.68 -0.46 -15.17
C LEU A 10 2.15 -0.41 -15.21
N LEU A 11 1.57 -0.85 -16.32
CA LEU A 11 0.12 -1.00 -16.49
C LEU A 11 -0.20 -2.49 -16.66
N ALA A 12 -1.07 -3.03 -15.81
CA ALA A 12 -1.52 -4.41 -15.88
C ALA A 12 -3.00 -4.55 -15.50
N SER A 13 -3.72 -5.47 -16.13
CA SER A 13 -5.09 -5.83 -15.74
C SER A 13 -5.11 -7.03 -14.78
N LEU A 14 -6.17 -7.10 -13.97
CA LEU A 14 -6.47 -8.21 -13.06
C LEU A 14 -7.90 -8.71 -13.30
N SER A 15 -8.05 -10.00 -13.58
CA SER A 15 -9.36 -10.67 -13.71
C SER A 15 -10.05 -10.91 -12.37
N ASP A 16 -9.27 -11.09 -11.30
CA ASP A 16 -9.73 -11.37 -9.95
C ASP A 16 -8.75 -10.79 -8.91
N LEU A 17 -8.94 -11.11 -7.62
CA LEU A 17 -8.10 -10.63 -6.52
C LEU A 17 -7.14 -11.69 -5.96
N SER A 18 -6.93 -12.80 -6.69
CA SER A 18 -5.90 -13.76 -6.32
C SER A 18 -4.50 -13.14 -6.44
N THR A 19 -3.51 -13.75 -5.79
CA THR A 19 -2.11 -13.30 -5.86
C THR A 19 -1.62 -13.36 -7.31
N PRO A 20 -1.23 -12.26 -7.95
CA PRO A 20 -1.03 -12.22 -9.39
C PRO A 20 0.40 -12.64 -9.77
N HIS A 21 0.75 -13.91 -9.55
CA HIS A 21 2.10 -14.42 -9.80
C HIS A 21 2.58 -14.21 -11.25
N PHE A 22 1.66 -14.23 -12.21
CA PHE A 22 1.91 -13.95 -13.62
C PHE A 22 2.55 -12.57 -13.87
N LEU A 23 2.38 -11.61 -12.95
CA LEU A 23 2.97 -10.28 -13.02
C LEU A 23 4.44 -10.21 -12.57
N SER A 24 5.00 -11.26 -11.97
CA SER A 24 6.38 -11.24 -11.45
C SER A 24 7.40 -10.76 -12.49
N PRO A 25 7.42 -11.28 -13.73
CA PRO A 25 8.42 -10.87 -14.72
C PRO A 25 8.33 -9.38 -15.08
N VAL A 26 7.11 -8.85 -15.23
CA VAL A 26 6.92 -7.44 -15.60
C VAL A 26 7.24 -6.51 -14.43
N ILE A 27 6.90 -6.89 -13.19
CA ILE A 27 7.21 -6.11 -11.99
C ILE A 27 8.73 -6.02 -11.80
N ILE A 28 9.43 -7.15 -11.88
CA ILE A 28 10.91 -7.21 -11.75
C ILE A 28 11.56 -6.38 -12.86
N THR A 29 11.10 -6.51 -14.11
CA THR A 29 11.66 -5.76 -15.24
C THR A 29 11.48 -4.25 -15.06
N ALA A 30 10.29 -3.81 -14.66
CA ALA A 30 10.00 -2.39 -14.42
C ALA A 30 10.80 -1.84 -13.24
N ALA A 31 10.86 -2.58 -12.13
CA ALA A 31 11.67 -2.23 -10.97
C ALA A 31 13.16 -2.16 -11.31
N ASN A 32 13.67 -3.03 -12.18
CA ASN A 32 15.06 -3.02 -12.61
C ASN A 32 15.40 -1.80 -13.48
N SER A 33 14.45 -1.34 -14.30
CA SER A 33 14.64 -0.18 -15.17
C SER A 33 14.57 1.15 -14.41
N ALA A 34 13.63 1.30 -13.47
CA ALA A 34 13.41 2.55 -12.74
C ALA A 34 14.57 2.93 -11.81
N GLN A 35 14.89 4.23 -11.75
CA GLN A 35 15.95 4.78 -10.88
C GLN A 35 15.40 5.64 -9.73
N LYS A 36 14.35 6.42 -9.99
CA LYS A 36 13.75 7.32 -8.99
C LYS A 36 12.37 6.87 -8.57
N ARG A 37 11.52 6.56 -9.55
CA ARG A 37 10.12 6.24 -9.30
C ARG A 37 9.61 5.12 -10.19
N LEU A 38 8.89 4.18 -9.58
CA LEU A 38 8.09 3.18 -10.26
C LEU A 38 6.64 3.32 -9.79
N VAL A 39 5.72 3.51 -10.72
CA VAL A 39 4.29 3.41 -10.43
C VAL A 39 3.74 2.15 -11.08
N ILE A 40 3.02 1.34 -10.32
CA ILE A 40 2.36 0.11 -10.76
C ILE A 40 0.86 0.34 -10.64
N ALA A 41 0.16 0.49 -11.77
CA ALA A 41 -1.29 0.64 -11.79
C ALA A 41 -1.95 -0.66 -12.24
N LEU A 42 -2.73 -1.25 -11.33
CA LEU A 42 -3.46 -2.49 -11.52
C LEU A 42 -4.92 -2.15 -11.81
N TYR A 43 -5.41 -2.54 -12.98
CA TYR A 43 -6.78 -2.26 -13.41
C TYR A 43 -7.68 -3.47 -13.24
N SER A 44 -8.84 -3.28 -12.65
CA SER A 44 -9.85 -4.34 -12.55
C SER A 44 -11.25 -3.72 -12.46
N PRO A 45 -12.28 -4.36 -13.05
CA PRO A 45 -13.66 -3.95 -12.81
C PRO A 45 -14.01 -3.99 -11.31
N LEU A 46 -13.33 -4.84 -10.53
CA LEU A 46 -13.50 -4.99 -9.08
C LEU A 46 -13.06 -3.77 -8.27
N PHE A 47 -12.32 -2.82 -8.85
CA PHE A 47 -11.91 -1.58 -8.18
C PHE A 47 -12.80 -0.37 -8.53
N THR A 48 -13.78 -0.57 -9.41
CA THR A 48 -14.65 0.50 -9.90
C THR A 48 -15.56 1.02 -8.79
N SER A 49 -15.74 2.33 -8.72
CA SER A 49 -16.58 2.91 -7.68
C SER A 49 -18.07 2.61 -7.93
N PRO A 50 -18.90 2.50 -6.88
CA PRO A 50 -20.35 2.25 -7.01
C PRO A 50 -21.12 3.28 -7.85
N ASN A 51 -20.54 4.47 -8.06
CA ASN A 51 -21.16 5.57 -8.80
C ASN A 51 -20.92 5.48 -10.31
N ASP A 52 -20.08 4.56 -10.77
CA ASP A 52 -19.91 4.29 -12.19
C ASP A 52 -21.05 3.37 -12.67
N ASP A 53 -21.50 3.57 -13.90
CA ASP A 53 -22.64 2.86 -14.52
C ASP A 53 -22.25 1.38 -14.81
N VAL A 54 -22.13 0.57 -13.75
CA VAL A 54 -21.64 -0.82 -13.81
C VAL A 54 -22.80 -1.82 -13.75
N THR A 55 -22.71 -2.85 -14.59
CA THR A 55 -23.69 -3.96 -14.71
C THR A 55 -23.64 -4.98 -13.56
N GLU A 56 -22.61 -4.92 -12.72
CA GLU A 56 -22.41 -5.82 -11.57
C GLU A 56 -22.31 -5.02 -10.26
N PRO A 57 -22.84 -5.56 -9.14
CA PRO A 57 -22.79 -4.88 -7.86
C PRO A 57 -21.33 -4.71 -7.39
N PRO A 58 -20.98 -3.56 -6.80
CA PRO A 58 -19.64 -3.32 -6.29
C PRO A 58 -19.28 -4.34 -5.21
N ILE A 59 -18.02 -4.79 -5.20
CA ILE A 59 -17.53 -5.73 -4.18
C ILE A 59 -17.57 -5.09 -2.79
N SER A 60 -17.77 -5.91 -1.76
CA SER A 60 -17.59 -5.48 -0.39
C SER A 60 -16.09 -5.34 -0.08
N HIS A 61 -15.61 -4.12 0.17
CA HIS A 61 -14.19 -3.86 0.41
C HIS A 61 -13.71 -4.50 1.72
N THR A 62 -14.58 -4.57 2.74
CA THR A 62 -14.27 -5.23 4.02
C THR A 62 -14.24 -6.76 3.89
N GLU A 63 -15.13 -7.36 3.08
CA GLU A 63 -15.10 -8.82 2.85
C GLU A 63 -13.88 -9.24 2.02
N ARG A 64 -13.42 -8.37 1.10
CA ARG A 64 -12.25 -8.58 0.26
C ARG A 64 -10.94 -8.06 0.89
N TRP A 65 -10.95 -7.77 2.19
CA TRP A 65 -9.79 -7.27 2.93
C TRP A 65 -8.54 -8.12 2.73
N ASP A 66 -8.66 -9.44 2.99
CA ASP A 66 -7.52 -10.35 2.94
C ASP A 66 -6.98 -10.51 1.51
N ASP A 67 -7.86 -10.51 0.51
CA ASP A 67 -7.48 -10.62 -0.91
C ASP A 67 -6.66 -9.41 -1.36
N VAL A 68 -7.14 -8.20 -1.07
CA VAL A 68 -6.46 -6.96 -1.44
C VAL A 68 -5.15 -6.79 -0.67
N GLN A 69 -5.11 -7.18 0.61
CA GLN A 69 -3.87 -7.17 1.40
C GLN A 69 -2.81 -8.09 0.79
N ARG A 70 -3.17 -9.34 0.40
CA ARG A 70 -2.25 -10.28 -0.27
C ARG A 70 -1.76 -9.74 -1.61
N LEU A 71 -2.68 -9.22 -2.42
CA LEU A 71 -2.37 -8.61 -3.72
C LEU A 71 -1.34 -7.48 -3.57
N LEU A 72 -1.61 -6.49 -2.72
CA LEU A 72 -0.70 -5.37 -2.51
C LEU A 72 0.65 -5.84 -1.95
N THR A 73 0.62 -6.74 -0.99
CA THR A 73 1.82 -7.32 -0.38
C THR A 73 2.72 -7.95 -1.44
N PHE A 74 2.17 -8.83 -2.26
CA PHE A 74 2.91 -9.50 -3.33
C PHE A 74 3.59 -8.49 -4.26
N VAL A 75 2.84 -7.51 -4.76
CA VAL A 75 3.35 -6.53 -5.73
C VAL A 75 4.46 -5.67 -5.12
N TYR A 76 4.25 -5.16 -3.89
CA TYR A 76 5.27 -4.38 -3.20
C TYR A 76 6.53 -5.19 -2.91
N VAL A 77 6.41 -6.46 -2.47
CA VAL A 77 7.55 -7.32 -2.19
C VAL A 77 8.36 -7.58 -3.46
N GLN A 78 7.71 -7.96 -4.57
CA GLN A 78 8.39 -8.23 -5.84
C GLN A 78 9.18 -7.00 -6.32
N ALA A 79 8.53 -5.82 -6.33
CA ALA A 79 9.18 -4.58 -6.77
C ALA A 79 10.33 -4.17 -5.84
N THR A 80 10.13 -4.27 -4.53
CA THR A 80 11.11 -3.86 -3.52
C THR A 80 12.33 -4.77 -3.53
N LYS A 81 12.13 -6.09 -3.64
CA LYS A 81 13.22 -7.07 -3.74
C LYS A 81 14.08 -6.82 -4.98
N ALA A 82 13.45 -6.64 -6.15
CA ALA A 82 14.15 -6.31 -7.38
C ALA A 82 14.95 -5.00 -7.26
N ALA A 83 14.39 -3.98 -6.59
CA ALA A 83 15.09 -2.73 -6.34
C ALA A 83 16.32 -2.92 -5.44
N GLN A 84 16.19 -3.71 -4.35
CA GLN A 84 17.29 -4.00 -3.42
C GLN A 84 18.43 -4.78 -4.06
N GLU A 85 18.12 -5.78 -4.90
CA GLU A 85 19.13 -6.55 -5.64
C GLU A 85 19.97 -5.67 -6.59
N MET A 86 19.45 -4.50 -6.94
CA MET A 86 20.13 -3.47 -7.73
C MET A 86 20.66 -2.28 -6.90
N ASP A 87 20.69 -2.39 -5.57
CA ASP A 87 21.11 -1.34 -4.63
C ASP A 87 20.29 -0.02 -4.74
N LYS A 88 19.04 -0.11 -5.19
CA LYS A 88 18.11 1.03 -5.31
C LYS A 88 17.20 1.14 -4.09
N VAL A 89 17.81 1.28 -2.91
CA VAL A 89 17.09 1.33 -1.62
C VAL A 89 16.08 2.48 -1.55
N LEU A 90 16.36 3.60 -2.21
CA LEU A 90 15.49 4.78 -2.22
C LEU A 90 14.50 4.84 -3.40
N LEU A 91 14.35 3.77 -4.18
CA LEU A 91 13.37 3.73 -5.27
C LEU A 91 11.95 3.93 -4.72
N GLU A 92 11.26 4.98 -5.18
CA GLU A 92 9.86 5.21 -4.81
C GLU A 92 8.94 4.28 -5.62
N VAL A 93 8.42 3.22 -4.98
CA VAL A 93 7.42 2.32 -5.59
C VAL A 93 6.02 2.68 -5.10
N ASP A 94 5.11 3.05 -5.99
CA ASP A 94 3.69 3.28 -5.68
C ASP A 94 2.82 2.23 -6.40
N VAL A 95 1.94 1.54 -5.67
CA VAL A 95 0.95 0.61 -6.26
C VAL A 95 -0.44 1.22 -6.18
N LEU A 96 -1.14 1.28 -7.30
CA LEU A 96 -2.47 1.86 -7.45
C LEU A 96 -3.47 0.81 -7.91
N LEU A 97 -4.67 0.83 -7.33
CA LEU A 97 -5.80 0.00 -7.74
C LEU A 97 -6.78 0.90 -8.50
N LYS A 98 -7.14 0.54 -9.73
CA LYS A 98 -7.91 1.38 -10.65
C LYS A 98 -9.08 0.64 -11.27
N GLY A 99 -10.26 1.26 -11.28
CA GLY A 99 -11.37 0.81 -12.10
C GLY A 99 -10.99 0.82 -13.58
N THR A 100 -11.57 -0.06 -14.39
CA THR A 100 -11.27 -0.12 -15.84
C THR A 100 -11.62 1.16 -16.59
N ASN A 101 -12.51 1.97 -16.03
CA ASN A 101 -12.97 3.23 -16.59
C ASN A 101 -12.15 4.44 -16.08
N GLU A 102 -11.30 4.24 -15.08
CA GLU A 102 -10.42 5.30 -14.59
C GLU A 102 -9.32 5.59 -15.62
N GLY A 103 -9.12 6.87 -15.92
CA GLY A 103 -8.01 7.29 -16.75
C GLY A 103 -6.66 6.98 -16.10
N ILE A 104 -5.63 6.93 -16.94
CA ILE A 104 -4.26 6.85 -16.44
C ILE A 104 -3.98 8.12 -15.64
N PRO A 105 -3.45 8.02 -14.41
CA PRO A 105 -3.25 9.18 -13.57
C PRO A 105 -2.42 10.29 -14.25
N GLU A 106 -2.73 11.56 -13.98
CA GLU A 106 -2.12 12.73 -14.63
C GLU A 106 -0.58 12.78 -14.53
N PHE A 107 0.02 12.18 -13.51
CA PHE A 107 1.48 12.10 -13.39
C PHE A 107 2.14 11.17 -14.42
N ALA A 108 1.37 10.40 -15.19
CA ALA A 108 1.92 9.60 -16.30
C ALA A 108 2.60 10.46 -17.37
N VAL A 109 2.35 11.77 -17.39
CA VAL A 109 3.05 12.74 -18.25
C VAL A 109 4.56 12.80 -17.97
N GLU A 110 5.01 12.48 -16.75
CA GLU A 110 6.43 12.47 -16.37
C GLU A 110 7.10 11.10 -16.54
N THR A 111 6.45 10.17 -17.24
CA THR A 111 6.92 8.80 -17.42
C THR A 111 7.89 8.70 -18.59
N ASP A 112 9.07 8.12 -18.34
CA ASP A 112 10.07 7.89 -19.39
C ASP A 112 9.80 6.58 -20.17
N VAL A 113 9.17 5.60 -19.53
CA VAL A 113 8.87 4.30 -20.13
C VAL A 113 7.64 3.63 -19.52
N VAL A 114 6.87 2.93 -20.36
CA VAL A 114 5.70 2.14 -19.93
C VAL A 114 5.96 0.65 -20.12
N PHE A 115 5.82 -0.13 -19.05
CA PHE A 115 5.83 -1.58 -19.07
C PHE A 115 4.40 -2.12 -19.09
N ARG A 116 4.18 -3.13 -19.94
CA ARG A 116 2.88 -3.79 -20.12
C ARG A 116 3.05 -5.30 -20.14
N VAL A 117 2.00 -6.02 -19.77
CA VAL A 117 1.96 -7.48 -19.91
C VAL A 117 1.61 -7.83 -21.36
N GLN A 118 2.34 -8.76 -21.96
CA GLN A 118 2.05 -9.24 -23.31
C GLN A 118 0.72 -10.00 -23.33
N GLY A 119 -0.17 -9.63 -24.26
CA GLY A 119 -1.52 -10.22 -24.36
C GLY A 119 -2.58 -9.58 -23.47
N ASP A 120 -2.21 -8.57 -22.68
CA ASP A 120 -3.14 -7.80 -21.84
C ASP A 120 -4.12 -6.98 -22.69
N ILE A 121 -5.36 -6.92 -22.22
CA ILE A 121 -6.53 -6.32 -22.89
C ILE A 121 -6.67 -4.83 -22.59
N LEU A 122 -5.90 -4.29 -21.64
CA LEU A 122 -5.89 -2.84 -21.38
C LEU A 122 -5.54 -2.07 -22.66
N ALA A 123 -6.51 -1.32 -23.19
CA ALA A 123 -6.28 -0.32 -24.22
C ALA A 123 -6.05 1.02 -23.51
N PRO A 124 -4.83 1.58 -23.50
CA PRO A 124 -4.62 2.85 -22.82
C PRO A 124 -5.04 4.01 -23.73
N PRO A 125 -5.57 5.12 -23.18
CA PRO A 125 -5.32 6.42 -23.75
C PRO A 125 -3.94 6.88 -23.28
N LEU A 126 -2.86 6.30 -23.79
CA LEU A 126 -1.51 6.86 -23.61
C LEU A 126 -1.14 7.65 -24.87
N SER A 127 -0.52 8.81 -24.66
CA SER A 127 0.19 9.50 -25.74
C SER A 127 1.16 8.52 -26.42
N SER A 128 1.09 8.43 -27.75
CA SER A 128 1.93 7.53 -28.56
C SER A 128 3.43 7.83 -28.49
N LEU A 129 3.84 8.83 -27.69
CA LEU A 129 5.20 9.33 -27.61
C LEU A 129 6.06 8.66 -26.53
N VAL A 130 5.45 8.00 -25.52
CA VAL A 130 6.21 7.30 -24.48
C VAL A 130 6.55 5.88 -24.94
N PRO A 131 7.83 5.46 -24.92
CA PRO A 131 8.23 4.10 -25.28
C PRO A 131 7.50 3.04 -24.43
N GLN A 132 7.05 1.96 -25.10
CA GLN A 132 6.35 0.86 -24.45
C GLN A 132 7.14 -0.45 -24.58
N HIS A 133 7.24 -1.18 -23.47
CA HIS A 133 7.85 -2.50 -23.41
C HIS A 133 6.83 -3.53 -22.93
N TYR A 134 6.64 -4.57 -23.75
CA TYR A 134 5.78 -5.69 -23.44
C TYR A 134 6.62 -6.83 -22.88
N VAL A 135 6.23 -7.35 -21.72
CA VAL A 135 6.91 -8.45 -21.03
C VAL A 135 5.96 -9.64 -20.98
N ALA A 136 6.46 -10.82 -21.34
CA ALA A 136 5.68 -12.06 -21.26
C ALA A 136 5.29 -12.37 -19.79
N PRO A 137 4.04 -12.77 -19.53
CA PRO A 137 3.63 -13.19 -18.19
C PRO A 137 4.28 -14.52 -17.80
N ASP A 138 4.31 -14.82 -16.50
CA ASP A 138 4.67 -16.15 -16.00
C ASP A 138 3.47 -17.11 -16.13
N THR A 139 3.43 -17.83 -17.26
CA THR A 139 2.33 -18.76 -17.58
C THR A 139 2.34 -20.05 -16.75
N GLU A 140 3.49 -20.42 -16.16
CA GLU A 140 3.56 -21.61 -15.30
C GLU A 140 2.90 -21.32 -13.94
N ALA A 141 3.07 -20.10 -13.43
CA ALA A 141 2.44 -19.68 -12.19
C ALA A 141 0.91 -19.53 -12.28
N GLU A 142 0.34 -19.22 -13.45
CA GLU A 142 -1.11 -19.19 -13.66
C GLU A 142 -1.76 -20.58 -13.57
N LEU A 143 -1.06 -21.63 -13.98
CA LEU A 143 -1.59 -22.99 -14.04
C LEU A 143 -1.64 -23.70 -12.67
N HIS A 144 -0.85 -23.22 -11.70
CA HIS A 144 -0.74 -23.82 -10.36
C HIS A 144 -1.65 -23.16 -9.32
N HIS A 145 -2.51 -22.22 -9.71
CA HIS A 145 -3.37 -21.50 -8.79
C HIS A 145 -4.56 -22.34 -8.31
N GLN A 146 -4.62 -22.60 -7.01
CA GLN A 146 -5.84 -23.08 -6.34
C GLN A 146 -6.49 -21.91 -5.60
N PRO A 147 -7.76 -21.57 -5.90
CA PRO A 147 -8.47 -20.56 -5.13
C PRO A 147 -8.50 -20.97 -3.66
N LEU A 148 -8.00 -20.11 -2.77
CA LEU A 148 -8.19 -20.30 -1.34
C LEU A 148 -9.69 -20.32 -1.05
N PRO A 149 -10.18 -21.26 -0.23
CA PRO A 149 -11.58 -21.26 0.16
C PRO A 149 -11.92 -19.94 0.85
N PRO A 150 -13.12 -19.37 0.61
CA PRO A 150 -13.53 -18.14 1.28
C PRO A 150 -13.40 -18.32 2.80
N SER A 151 -12.73 -17.37 3.45
CA SER A 151 -12.64 -17.32 4.91
C SER A 151 -14.05 -17.23 5.46
N ALA A 152 -14.53 -18.27 6.15
CA ALA A 152 -15.78 -18.21 6.90
C ALA A 152 -15.66 -17.14 7.99
N GLN A 153 -16.22 -15.95 7.74
CA GLN A 153 -16.41 -14.93 8.76
C GLN A 153 -17.90 -14.94 9.13
N ASP A 154 -18.21 -15.29 10.38
CA ASP A 154 -19.57 -15.22 10.94
C ASP A 154 -20.02 -13.77 11.22
N VAL A 155 -19.19 -12.78 10.87
CA VAL A 155 -19.44 -11.35 11.11
C VAL A 155 -19.68 -10.66 9.76
N SER A 156 -20.88 -10.12 9.57
CA SER A 156 -21.20 -9.28 8.41
C SER A 156 -20.71 -7.86 8.67
N TYR A 157 -19.66 -7.46 7.95
CA TYR A 157 -19.19 -6.07 7.93
C TYR A 157 -19.95 -5.25 6.88
N PRO A 158 -20.15 -3.93 7.09
CA PRO A 158 -20.62 -3.06 6.02
C PRO A 158 -19.57 -3.01 4.89
N PRO A 159 -19.95 -2.83 3.61
CA PRO A 159 -19.00 -2.82 2.50
C PRO A 159 -17.81 -1.88 2.66
N MET A 160 -18.02 -0.73 3.31
CA MET A 160 -17.03 0.26 3.68
C MET A 160 -17.49 0.99 4.96
N TYR A 161 -16.58 1.75 5.57
CA TYR A 161 -16.85 2.64 6.67
C TYR A 161 -16.75 4.12 6.24
N PRO A 162 -17.72 4.98 6.62
CA PRO A 162 -17.64 6.43 6.43
C PRO A 162 -16.33 7.04 6.93
N VAL A 163 -15.96 6.77 8.18
CA VAL A 163 -14.75 7.32 8.79
C VAL A 163 -13.89 6.21 9.39
N THR A 164 -12.66 6.11 8.89
CA THR A 164 -11.66 5.22 9.46
C THR A 164 -10.45 6.01 9.95
N ALA A 165 -9.66 5.39 10.83
CA ALA A 165 -8.43 5.94 11.35
C ALA A 165 -7.28 4.93 11.25
N LEU A 166 -6.07 5.45 11.12
CA LEU A 166 -4.83 4.72 11.30
C LEU A 166 -3.75 5.66 11.85
N GLY A 167 -2.68 5.09 12.39
CA GLY A 167 -1.57 5.86 12.94
C GLY A 167 -0.22 5.24 12.66
N GLY A 168 0.81 6.08 12.58
CA GLY A 168 2.18 5.65 12.32
C GLY A 168 3.16 6.81 12.32
N THR A 169 4.45 6.50 12.31
CA THR A 169 5.46 7.54 12.12
C THR A 169 5.53 8.01 10.67
N PHE A 170 5.35 7.08 9.71
CA PHE A 170 5.46 7.35 8.28
C PHE A 170 6.79 8.00 7.88
N ASP A 171 7.86 7.64 8.58
CA ASP A 171 9.23 8.02 8.25
C ASP A 171 9.76 7.16 7.11
N HIS A 172 10.32 7.80 6.08
CA HIS A 172 10.82 7.15 4.86
C HIS A 172 9.77 6.19 4.29
N LEU A 173 8.66 6.77 3.79
CA LEU A 173 7.45 6.04 3.41
C LEU A 173 7.73 4.82 2.51
N HIS A 174 7.81 3.64 3.13
CA HIS A 174 8.17 2.38 2.51
C HIS A 174 6.96 1.46 2.27
N ALA A 175 7.17 0.30 1.66
CA ALA A 175 6.14 -0.68 1.29
C ALA A 175 5.13 -0.98 2.41
N GLY A 176 5.60 -1.31 3.62
CA GLY A 176 4.72 -1.60 4.77
C GLY A 176 3.79 -0.42 5.14
N HIS A 177 4.30 0.81 5.14
CA HIS A 177 3.46 1.99 5.35
C HIS A 177 2.46 2.19 4.22
N LYS A 178 2.86 1.97 2.96
CA LYS A 178 1.98 2.13 1.80
C LYS A 178 0.87 1.09 1.81
N ILE A 179 1.14 -0.15 2.21
CA ILE A 179 0.11 -1.19 2.44
C ILE A 179 -0.87 -0.72 3.53
N LEU A 180 -0.39 -0.24 4.68
CA LEU A 180 -1.26 0.29 5.76
C LEU A 180 -2.18 1.41 5.26
N LEU A 181 -1.61 2.38 4.56
CA LEU A 181 -2.34 3.54 4.03
C LEU A 181 -3.34 3.13 2.93
N SER A 182 -2.93 2.26 2.02
CA SER A 182 -3.79 1.70 0.96
C SER A 182 -4.98 0.95 1.56
N MET A 183 -4.74 0.08 2.55
CA MET A 183 -5.81 -0.69 3.18
C MET A 183 -6.76 0.20 4.00
N GLY A 184 -6.25 1.25 4.68
CA GLY A 184 -7.10 2.26 5.30
C GLY A 184 -7.98 3.02 4.31
N ALA A 185 -7.40 3.47 3.20
CA ALA A 185 -8.15 4.16 2.15
C ALA A 185 -9.13 3.22 1.43
N TRP A 186 -8.80 1.94 1.29
CA TRP A 186 -9.61 0.90 0.68
C TRP A 186 -10.97 0.80 1.38
N ILE A 187 -11.00 0.63 2.70
CA ILE A 187 -12.24 0.48 3.48
C ILE A 187 -12.93 1.80 3.87
N SER A 188 -12.39 2.96 3.44
CA SER A 188 -12.97 4.28 3.76
C SER A 188 -13.84 4.81 2.63
N SER A 189 -15.04 5.29 2.93
CA SER A 189 -15.93 5.90 1.91
C SER A 189 -15.97 7.43 1.95
N GLU A 190 -15.78 8.08 3.10
CA GLU A 190 -15.85 9.55 3.21
C GLU A 190 -14.54 10.17 3.67
N LYS A 191 -13.98 9.68 4.80
CA LYS A 191 -12.79 10.26 5.43
C LYS A 191 -11.85 9.18 5.96
N LEU A 192 -10.56 9.34 5.67
CA LEU A 192 -9.47 8.64 6.36
C LEU A 192 -8.71 9.63 7.23
N ILE A 193 -8.67 9.37 8.54
CA ILE A 193 -7.85 10.09 9.51
C ILE A 193 -6.49 9.39 9.64
N VAL A 194 -5.40 10.12 9.45
CA VAL A 194 -4.04 9.60 9.59
C VAL A 194 -3.31 10.33 10.69
N GLY A 195 -3.07 9.64 11.80
CA GLY A 195 -2.25 10.13 12.91
C GLY A 195 -0.77 9.96 12.62
N VAL A 196 -0.06 11.06 12.39
CA VAL A 196 1.39 11.09 12.17
C VAL A 196 2.07 11.41 13.50
N THR A 197 2.92 10.52 14.00
CA THR A 197 3.55 10.71 15.33
C THR A 197 4.43 11.96 15.36
N GLY A 198 4.17 12.83 16.35
CA GLY A 198 5.01 13.96 16.74
C GLY A 198 6.19 13.56 17.62
N ASP A 199 7.03 14.53 17.97
CA ASP A 199 8.31 14.32 18.64
C ASP A 199 8.19 13.60 19.99
N GLU A 200 7.06 13.77 20.69
CA GLU A 200 6.77 13.14 21.98
C GLU A 200 6.87 11.61 21.91
N LEU A 201 6.48 11.03 20.78
CA LEU A 201 6.47 9.60 20.51
C LEU A 201 7.74 9.09 19.80
N LEU A 202 8.69 9.98 19.49
CA LEU A 202 9.90 9.68 18.70
C LEU A 202 11.19 9.62 19.54
N LYS A 203 11.09 9.80 20.86
CA LYS A 203 12.22 9.96 21.78
C LYS A 203 13.23 8.81 21.78
N ASN A 204 12.85 7.60 21.37
CA ASN A 204 13.72 6.42 21.40
C ASN A 204 14.11 5.87 20.02
N LYS A 205 13.86 6.60 18.93
CA LYS A 205 14.22 6.10 17.59
C LYS A 205 15.74 6.17 17.35
N ALA A 206 16.30 5.11 16.76
CA ALA A 206 17.68 5.07 16.27
C ALA A 206 17.88 5.98 15.05
N TYR A 207 19.11 6.44 14.77
CA TYR A 207 19.46 7.27 13.61
C TYR A 207 18.55 8.51 13.43
N LYS A 208 18.45 9.33 14.47
CA LYS A 208 17.51 10.48 14.48
C LYS A 208 17.95 11.60 13.55
N GLU A 209 19.24 11.70 13.27
CA GLU A 209 19.85 12.70 12.40
C GLU A 209 19.35 12.62 10.96
N VAL A 210 18.90 11.44 10.54
CA VAL A 210 18.30 11.19 9.22
C VAL A 210 16.79 10.98 9.31
N LEU A 211 16.14 11.29 10.44
CA LEU A 211 14.69 11.21 10.56
C LEU A 211 14.02 12.35 9.78
N GLU A 212 12.96 12.03 9.03
CA GLU A 212 12.20 13.05 8.31
C GLU A 212 11.43 13.97 9.25
N ASP A 213 11.46 15.27 8.97
CA ASP A 213 10.67 16.25 9.73
C ASP A 213 9.16 15.97 9.58
N ILE A 214 8.38 16.51 10.51
CA ILE A 214 6.93 16.27 10.55
C ILE A 214 6.20 16.71 9.28
N GLN A 215 6.61 17.82 8.65
CA GLN A 215 5.93 18.36 7.49
C GLN A 215 6.20 17.47 6.27
N THR A 216 7.46 17.07 6.08
CA THR A 216 7.88 16.12 5.05
C THR A 216 7.10 14.80 5.14
N ARG A 217 6.95 14.23 6.34
CA ARG A 217 6.18 12.97 6.54
C ARG A 217 4.71 13.14 6.19
N LYS A 218 4.08 14.24 6.63
CA LYS A 218 2.68 14.54 6.31
C LYS A 218 2.46 14.73 4.82
N ASP A 219 3.36 15.44 4.14
CA ASP A 219 3.25 15.71 2.71
C ASP A 219 3.42 14.45 1.88
N ARG A 220 4.34 13.55 2.27
CA ARG A 220 4.49 12.23 1.63
C ARG A 220 3.25 11.36 1.81
N VAL A 221 2.68 11.30 3.02
CA VAL A 221 1.41 10.60 3.28
C VAL A 221 0.29 11.18 2.41
N ARG A 222 0.14 12.50 2.37
CA ARG A 222 -0.88 13.18 1.56
C ARG A 222 -0.71 12.88 0.08
N LYS A 223 0.51 13.02 -0.43
CA LYS A 223 0.84 12.77 -1.84
C LYS A 223 0.48 11.34 -2.23
N PHE A 224 0.89 10.34 -1.44
CA PHE A 224 0.58 8.95 -1.70
C PHE A 224 -0.93 8.65 -1.66
N LEU A 225 -1.62 9.12 -0.64
CA LEU A 225 -3.06 8.87 -0.48
C LEU A 225 -3.88 9.54 -1.60
N THR A 226 -3.55 10.78 -1.95
CA THR A 226 -4.18 11.48 -3.08
C THR A 226 -3.94 10.74 -4.40
N LEU A 227 -2.80 10.08 -4.55
CA LEU A 227 -2.50 9.21 -5.70
C LEU A 227 -3.41 7.98 -5.72
N PHE A 228 -3.55 7.34 -4.56
CA PHE A 228 -4.22 6.06 -4.39
C PHE A 228 -5.74 6.17 -4.54
N LYS A 229 -6.37 7.14 -3.85
CA LYS A 229 -7.83 7.34 -3.89
C LYS A 229 -8.19 8.84 -3.84
N PRO A 230 -8.06 9.58 -4.96
CA PRO A 230 -8.20 11.04 -5.00
C PRO A 230 -9.51 11.61 -4.44
N ALA A 231 -10.61 10.85 -4.56
CA ALA A 231 -11.95 11.28 -4.13
C ALA A 231 -12.18 11.22 -2.61
N LEU A 232 -11.27 10.61 -1.84
CA LEU A 232 -11.42 10.45 -0.40
C LEU A 232 -10.87 11.67 0.36
N PHE A 233 -11.55 12.09 1.43
CA PHE A 233 -11.06 13.17 2.28
C PHE A 233 -9.97 12.66 3.24
N TYR A 234 -8.82 13.34 3.30
CA TYR A 234 -7.69 12.96 4.14
C TYR A 234 -7.42 13.98 5.25
N ASP A 235 -7.63 13.55 6.49
CA ASP A 235 -7.33 14.33 7.69
C ASP A 235 -6.01 13.86 8.31
N ILE A 236 -4.92 14.54 7.97
CA ILE A 236 -3.57 14.15 8.38
C ILE A 236 -3.16 15.03 9.56
N VAL A 237 -3.20 14.44 10.75
CA VAL A 237 -3.01 15.14 12.02
C VAL A 237 -1.72 14.70 12.70
N VAL A 238 -1.13 15.60 13.48
CA VAL A 238 -0.01 15.24 14.36
C VAL A 238 -0.57 14.64 15.63
N ILE A 239 -0.05 13.49 16.07
CA ILE A 239 -0.42 12.85 17.33
C ILE A 239 0.75 12.86 18.31
N SER A 240 0.49 13.26 19.55
CA SER A 240 1.46 13.29 20.66
C SER A 240 1.23 12.14 21.66
N ASP A 241 0.20 11.33 21.46
CA ASP A 241 -0.15 10.16 22.27
C ASP A 241 -0.70 9.01 21.40
N VAL A 242 -0.98 7.88 22.03
CA VAL A 242 -1.47 6.65 21.37
C VAL A 242 -2.91 6.78 20.87
N TYR A 243 -3.70 7.72 21.41
CA TYR A 243 -5.12 7.85 21.12
C TYR A 243 -5.36 8.74 19.90
N GLY A 244 -4.77 9.94 19.88
CA GLY A 244 -5.07 10.97 18.88
C GLY A 244 -6.59 11.20 18.76
N PRO A 245 -7.11 11.46 17.55
CA PRO A 245 -8.55 11.63 17.32
C PRO A 245 -9.41 10.43 17.74
N THR A 246 -8.86 9.22 17.78
CA THR A 246 -9.61 8.02 18.18
C THR A 246 -10.05 8.06 19.65
N GLY A 247 -9.40 8.87 20.48
CA GLY A 247 -9.75 9.03 21.89
C GLY A 247 -11.00 9.88 22.14
N TRP A 248 -11.43 10.69 21.17
CA TRP A 248 -12.51 11.67 21.39
C TRP A 248 -13.49 11.84 20.22
N ASP A 249 -13.15 11.45 18.99
CA ASP A 249 -14.07 11.58 17.84
C ASP A 249 -15.05 10.39 17.81
N PRO A 250 -16.37 10.63 18.03
CA PRO A 250 -17.37 9.58 17.99
C PRO A 250 -17.71 9.10 16.57
N LYS A 251 -17.29 9.85 15.53
CA LYS A 251 -17.59 9.50 14.12
C LYS A 251 -16.70 8.38 13.59
N ILE A 252 -15.56 8.12 14.22
CA ILE A 252 -14.63 7.06 13.79
C ILE A 252 -15.28 5.71 14.09
N GLN A 253 -15.32 4.83 13.09
CA GLN A 253 -15.98 3.52 13.17
C GLN A 253 -14.99 2.36 13.05
N ALA A 254 -13.90 2.53 12.30
CA ALA A 254 -12.88 1.51 12.12
C ALA A 254 -11.47 2.05 12.36
N LEU A 255 -10.60 1.18 12.88
CA LEU A 255 -9.20 1.42 13.12
C LEU A 255 -8.38 0.39 12.34
N VAL A 256 -7.49 0.86 11.47
CA VAL A 256 -6.53 0.00 10.79
C VAL A 256 -5.18 0.06 11.51
N VAL A 257 -4.64 -1.10 11.84
CA VAL A 257 -3.36 -1.25 12.54
C VAL A 257 -2.52 -2.34 11.92
N SER A 258 -1.21 -2.26 12.11
CA SER A 258 -0.31 -3.40 11.89
C SER A 258 -0.30 -4.33 13.09
N ALA A 259 0.20 -5.56 12.91
CA ALA A 259 0.49 -6.46 14.03
C ALA A 259 1.36 -5.77 15.12
N GLU A 260 2.31 -4.93 14.72
CA GLU A 260 3.20 -4.18 15.63
C GLU A 260 2.46 -3.15 16.49
N THR A 261 1.33 -2.61 16.00
CA THR A 261 0.57 -1.53 16.67
C THR A 261 -0.69 -2.03 17.38
N MET A 262 -0.83 -3.35 17.55
CA MET A 262 -1.97 -3.98 18.20
C MET A 262 -2.13 -3.63 19.69
N SER A 263 -1.02 -3.38 20.39
CA SER A 263 -1.07 -2.87 21.76
C SER A 263 -1.72 -1.48 21.84
N GLY A 264 -1.49 -0.64 20.84
CA GLY A 264 -2.13 0.67 20.71
C GLY A 264 -3.64 0.55 20.48
N ALA A 265 -4.08 -0.36 19.60
CA ALA A 265 -5.50 -0.64 19.39
C ALA A 265 -6.21 -1.07 20.69
N LYS A 266 -5.59 -1.95 21.49
CA LYS A 266 -6.12 -2.34 22.80
C LYS A 266 -6.24 -1.15 23.76
N ALA A 267 -5.25 -0.28 23.80
CA ALA A 267 -5.27 0.92 24.63
C ALA A 267 -6.39 1.89 24.21
N ILE A 268 -6.60 2.08 22.90
CA ILE A 268 -7.69 2.87 22.34
C ILE A 268 -9.04 2.29 22.74
N THR A 269 -9.24 0.97 22.62
CA THR A 269 -10.49 0.30 23.01
C THR A 269 -10.82 0.53 24.49
N SER A 270 -9.86 0.34 25.39
CA SER A 270 -10.06 0.60 26.82
C SER A 270 -10.36 2.07 27.11
N HIS A 271 -9.66 2.99 26.44
CA HIS A 271 -9.89 4.42 26.61
C HIS A 271 -11.28 4.83 26.14
N ARG A 272 -11.70 4.39 24.94
CA ARG A 272 -13.03 4.69 24.39
C ARG A 272 -14.15 4.19 25.29
N ALA A 273 -14.02 2.98 25.84
CA ALA A 273 -14.97 2.46 26.84
C ALA A 273 -15.07 3.36 28.08
N SER A 274 -13.94 3.87 28.58
CA SER A 274 -13.93 4.81 29.72
C SER A 274 -14.58 6.16 29.41
N GLN A 275 -14.60 6.55 28.14
CA GLN A 275 -15.18 7.80 27.64
C GLN A 275 -16.61 7.62 27.08
N SER A 276 -17.23 6.45 27.25
CA SER A 276 -18.55 6.12 26.68
C SER A 276 -18.64 6.28 25.14
N LEU A 277 -17.52 6.05 24.45
CA LEU A 277 -17.45 6.03 22.98
C LEU A 277 -17.64 4.60 22.46
N SER A 278 -18.29 4.48 21.30
CA SER A 278 -18.48 3.19 20.63
C SER A 278 -17.14 2.50 20.35
N ALA A 279 -17.10 1.17 20.49
CA ALA A 279 -15.93 0.39 20.07
C ALA A 279 -15.63 0.61 18.58
N LEU A 280 -14.35 0.59 18.22
CA LEU A 280 -13.91 0.64 16.83
C LEU A 280 -13.80 -0.79 16.30
N GLU A 281 -14.19 -1.02 15.06
CA GLU A 281 -13.85 -2.25 14.37
C GLU A 281 -12.35 -2.24 14.05
N ILE A 282 -11.65 -3.34 14.35
CA ILE A 282 -10.19 -3.39 14.22
C ILE A 282 -9.81 -4.24 13.01
N PHE A 283 -9.24 -3.60 11.99
CA PHE A 283 -8.65 -4.28 10.85
C PHE A 283 -7.14 -4.35 11.01
N VAL A 284 -6.59 -5.55 10.88
CA VAL A 284 -5.16 -5.79 11.09
C VAL A 284 -4.49 -6.09 9.77
N ILE A 285 -3.51 -5.28 9.40
CA ILE A 285 -2.58 -5.66 8.35
C ILE A 285 -1.56 -6.64 8.94
N ASP A 286 -1.54 -7.84 8.38
CA ASP A 286 -0.50 -8.80 8.69
C ASP A 286 0.60 -8.71 7.63
N VAL A 287 1.50 -7.75 7.85
CA VAL A 287 2.65 -7.55 6.96
C VAL A 287 3.88 -8.27 7.52
N ILE A 288 3.92 -8.62 8.83
CA ILE A 288 5.14 -9.15 9.49
C ILE A 288 4.85 -9.93 10.82
N SER A 289 3.70 -10.58 11.01
CA SER A 289 3.47 -11.38 12.25
C SER A 289 3.74 -12.87 12.04
N PRO A 290 4.52 -13.55 12.89
CA PRO A 290 4.70 -15.02 12.85
C PRO A 290 3.47 -15.84 13.28
N THR A 291 2.33 -15.20 13.53
CA THR A 291 1.24 -15.80 14.33
C THR A 291 -0.15 -15.71 13.72
N SER A 292 -0.33 -15.21 12.49
CA SER A 292 -1.59 -15.44 11.77
C SER A 292 -1.45 -16.67 10.87
N SER A 293 -2.30 -17.66 11.11
CA SER A 293 -2.34 -18.91 10.36
C SER A 293 -3.08 -18.74 9.02
N LYS A 294 -2.86 -17.64 8.29
CA LYS A 294 -3.67 -17.27 7.11
C LYS A 294 -2.90 -16.78 5.88
N LEU A 295 -1.57 -16.68 5.93
CA LEU A 295 -0.74 -16.52 4.74
C LEU A 295 0.03 -17.82 4.52
N ASP A 296 0.22 -18.22 3.25
CA ASP A 296 1.04 -19.38 2.93
C ASP A 296 2.47 -19.16 3.44
N HIS A 297 3.15 -20.25 3.84
CA HIS A 297 4.49 -20.20 4.43
C HIS A 297 5.50 -19.42 3.58
N GLU A 298 5.29 -19.36 2.26
CA GLU A 298 6.12 -18.62 1.30
C GLU A 298 5.95 -17.10 1.42
N ASP A 299 4.71 -16.60 1.55
CA ASP A 299 4.40 -15.16 1.66
C ASP A 299 4.94 -14.56 2.97
N HIS A 300 4.85 -15.30 4.07
CA HIS A 300 5.44 -14.91 5.35
C HIS A 300 6.96 -14.77 5.31
N GLU A 301 7.65 -15.64 4.56
CA GLU A 301 9.10 -15.56 4.39
C GLU A 301 9.50 -14.44 3.41
N LEU A 302 8.73 -14.24 2.34
CA LEU A 302 8.86 -13.11 1.40
C LEU A 302 8.78 -11.75 2.12
N LEU A 303 7.82 -11.58 3.03
CA LEU A 303 7.64 -10.37 3.83
C LEU A 303 8.80 -10.10 4.80
N LYS A 304 9.24 -11.12 5.55
CA LYS A 304 10.40 -11.01 6.47
C LYS A 304 11.70 -10.71 5.71
N GLN A 305 11.87 -11.27 4.52
CA GLN A 305 13.06 -11.09 3.70
C GLN A 305 13.16 -9.68 3.11
N THR A 306 12.02 -8.98 2.94
CA THR A 306 12.00 -7.67 2.28
C THR A 306 12.71 -6.58 3.10
N LYS A 307 12.95 -6.74 4.42
CA LYS A 307 13.80 -5.89 5.30
C LYS A 307 13.62 -4.36 5.22
N MET A 308 12.72 -3.82 4.40
CA MET A 308 12.46 -2.40 4.22
C MET A 308 11.61 -1.87 5.36
N SER A 309 12.28 -1.55 6.45
CA SER A 309 11.74 -0.78 7.57
C SER A 309 12.34 0.62 7.57
N SER A 310 11.67 1.58 8.21
CA SER A 310 12.26 2.90 8.46
C SER A 310 13.63 2.81 9.15
N THR A 311 13.87 1.82 10.02
CA THR A 311 15.17 1.64 10.67
C THR A 311 16.25 1.20 9.67
N PHE A 312 15.94 0.27 8.77
CA PHE A 312 16.85 -0.15 7.71
C PHE A 312 17.21 1.01 6.78
N ILE A 313 16.22 1.79 6.34
CA ILE A 313 16.44 2.92 5.43
C ILE A 313 17.34 3.97 6.10
N ARG A 314 17.06 4.32 7.36
CA ARG A 314 17.87 5.29 8.10
C ARG A 314 19.31 4.79 8.34
N GLU A 315 19.49 3.52 8.67
CA GLU A 315 20.82 2.92 8.79
C GLU A 315 21.59 3.01 7.45
N TRP A 316 20.91 2.72 6.34
CA TRP A 316 21.51 2.81 5.01
C TRP A 316 21.91 4.25 4.67
N ILE A 317 21.03 5.23 4.88
CA ILE A 317 21.32 6.66 4.63
C ILE A 317 22.49 7.12 5.51
N SER A 318 22.47 6.79 6.81
CA SER A 318 23.53 7.16 7.75
C SER A 318 24.91 6.62 7.29
N LYS A 319 24.97 5.40 6.75
CA LYS A 319 26.21 4.83 6.19
C LYS A 319 26.68 5.50 4.90
N GLN A 320 25.77 5.90 4.03
CA GLN A 320 26.13 6.62 2.80
C GLN A 320 26.70 8.01 3.12
N VAL A 321 26.06 8.75 4.04
CA VAL A 321 26.55 10.06 4.49
C VAL A 321 27.92 9.96 5.15
N ALA A 322 28.17 8.91 5.95
CA ALA A 322 29.47 8.70 6.62
C ALA A 322 30.59 8.20 5.68
N GLY A 323 30.27 7.75 4.47
CA GLY A 323 31.24 7.26 3.48
C GLY A 323 31.74 8.33 2.51
N ASP A 324 31.10 9.50 2.49
CA ASP A 324 31.42 10.65 1.63
C ASP A 324 32.33 11.70 2.32
N ASP A 325 32.70 11.49 3.59
CA ASP A 325 33.67 12.28 4.38
C ASP A 325 35.09 11.66 4.37
#